data_AF-A0A2K3KKT2-F1
#
_entry.id   AF-A0A2K3KKT2-F1
#
_cell.length_a   1.000
_cell.length_b   1.000
_cell.length_c   1.000
_cell.angle_alpha   90.00
_cell.angle_beta   90.00
_cell.angle_gamma   90.00
#
_symmetry.space_group_name_H-M   'P 1'
#
loop_
_entity.id
_entity.type
_entity.pdbx_description
1 polymer ?
#
loop_
_entity_poly.entity_id
_entity_poly.type
_entity_poly.pdbx_seq_one_letter_code
_entity_poly.pdbx_strand_id
1 'polypeptide(L)' 'MDDQIDGRTLEGGYVCTDRSGEFRWQPGSLTQAVQNGFWIVFEDLNKAPSDVHSILLPLLEGADSFKTGHGE' A
#
# COMPACT_ATOMS: atom_id res chain seq x y z
N MET A 1 -7.24 -5.96 20.71
CA MET A 1 -7.25 -5.01 19.59
C MET A 1 -6.07 -5.41 18.76
N ASP A 2 -6.31 -6.35 17.85
CA ASP A 2 -5.27 -6.88 16.98
C ASP A 2 -4.87 -5.77 16.04
N ASP A 3 -3.68 -5.21 16.27
CA ASP A 3 -3.00 -4.21 15.46
C ASP A 3 -2.51 -4.87 14.16
N GLN A 4 -3.43 -5.47 13.42
CA GLN A 4 -3.12 -6.11 12.16
C GLN A 4 -3.31 -5.07 11.07
N ILE A 5 -2.20 -4.52 10.60
CA ILE A 5 -2.17 -3.72 9.38
C ILE A 5 -2.61 -4.60 8.20
N ASP A 6 -3.76 -4.26 7.61
CA ASP A 6 -4.23 -4.91 6.39
C ASP A 6 -3.38 -4.43 5.21
N GLY A 7 -2.82 -5.37 4.44
CA GLY A 7 -1.90 -5.08 3.34
C GLY A 7 -2.50 -4.11 2.30
N ARG A 8 -3.81 -4.16 2.08
CA ARG A 8 -4.52 -3.28 1.14
C ARG A 8 -4.45 -1.81 1.56
N THR A 9 -4.40 -1.54 2.86
CA THR A 9 -4.25 -0.18 3.38
C THR A 9 -2.89 0.42 3.05
N LEU A 10 -1.84 -0.41 2.90
CA LEU A 10 -0.50 0.04 2.53
C LEU A 10 -0.44 0.49 1.06
N GLU A 11 -1.11 -0.24 0.16
CA GLU A 11 -1.16 0.09 -1.26
C GLU A 11 -2.08 1.28 -1.55
N GLY A 12 -3.25 1.33 -0.91
CA GLY A 12 -4.25 2.37 -1.09
C GLY A 12 -5.62 1.82 -1.47
N GLY A 13 -6.57 2.73 -1.60
CA GLY A 13 -7.96 2.38 -1.87
C GLY A 13 -8.75 3.52 -2.46
N TYR A 14 -10.01 3.24 -2.80
CA TYR A 14 -10.93 4.27 -3.25
C TYR A 14 -11.66 4.91 -2.07
N VAL A 15 -11.69 6.23 -2.07
CA VAL A 15 -12.43 7.03 -1.09
C VAL A 15 -13.54 7.82 -1.78
N CYS A 16 -14.68 7.96 -1.10
CA CYS A 16 -15.76 8.82 -1.57
C CYS A 16 -15.30 10.27 -1.58
N THR A 17 -15.62 11.01 -2.64
CA THR A 17 -15.43 12.46 -2.66
C THR A 17 -16.69 13.18 -2.21
N ASP A 18 -16.62 14.52 -2.11
CA ASP A 18 -17.76 15.39 -1.79
C ASP A 18 -18.90 15.27 -2.82
N ARG A 19 -18.59 14.77 -4.02
CA ARG A 19 -19.58 14.51 -5.08
C ARG A 19 -20.15 13.11 -4.96
N SER A 20 -21.46 13.03 -4.73
CA SER A 20 -22.21 11.77 -4.77
C SER A 20 -21.97 11.02 -6.08
N GLY A 21 -21.48 9.77 -5.96
CA GLY A 21 -21.20 8.89 -7.09
C GLY A 21 -19.77 8.97 -7.62
N GLU A 22 -18.90 9.80 -7.04
CA GLU A 22 -17.48 9.88 -7.42
C GLU A 22 -16.59 9.22 -6.36
N PHE A 23 -15.73 8.32 -6.83
CA PHE A 23 -14.70 7.68 -6.02
C PHE A 23 -13.33 8.09 -6.55
N ARG A 24 -12.44 8.48 -5.65
CA ARG A 24 -11.07 8.84 -5.97
C ARG A 24 -10.11 7.79 -5.44
N TRP A 25 -9.14 7.41 -6.26
CA TRP A 25 -8.00 6.62 -5.79
C TRP A 25 -7.16 7.45 -4.81
N GLN A 26 -6.93 6.89 -3.63
CA GLN A 26 -6.04 7.45 -2.63
C GLN A 26 -4.89 6.46 -2.37
N PRO A 27 -3.65 6.82 -2.69
CA PRO A 27 -2.51 5.95 -2.43
C PRO A 27 -2.32 5.75 -0.93
N GLY A 28 -2.00 4.52 -0.54
CA GLY A 28 -1.70 4.17 0.85
C GLY A 28 -0.31 4.65 1.28
N SER A 29 0.01 4.49 2.56
CA SER A 29 1.26 5.00 3.14
C SER A 29 2.51 4.46 2.43
N LEU A 30 2.49 3.19 2.03
CA LEU A 30 3.62 2.53 1.39
C LEU A 30 3.77 3.01 -0.07
N THR A 31 2.66 3.09 -0.81
CA THR A 31 2.63 3.64 -2.17
C THR A 31 3.13 5.08 -2.21
N GLN A 32 2.69 5.92 -1.26
CA GLN A 32 3.16 7.30 -1.16
C GLN A 32 4.67 7.34 -0.88
N ALA A 33 5.16 6.52 0.05
CA ALA A 33 6.58 6.50 0.39
C ALA A 33 7.47 6.10 -0.78
N VAL A 34 7.07 5.08 -1.56
CA VAL A 34 7.79 4.67 -2.76
C VAL A 34 7.77 5.77 -3.83
N GLN A 35 6.59 6.34 -4.14
CA GLN A 35 6.47 7.41 -5.15
C GLN A 35 7.26 8.68 -4.80
N ASN A 36 7.40 9.00 -3.51
CA ASN A 36 8.13 10.17 -3.05
C ASN A 36 9.61 9.89 -2.73
N GLY A 37 10.08 8.65 -2.88
CA GLY A 37 11.46 8.27 -2.58
C GLY A 37 11.82 8.37 -1.09
N PHE A 38 10.86 8.10 -0.20
CA PHE A 38 11.08 8.13 1.24
C PHE A 38 11.74 6.84 1.75
N TRP A 39 12.48 6.96 2.84
CA TRP A 39 12.99 5.82 3.59
C TRP A 39 11.86 5.15 4.36
N ILE A 40 11.76 3.81 4.24
CA ILE A 40 10.73 3.01 4.88
C ILE A 40 11.44 2.03 5.83
N VAL A 41 10.99 1.98 7.09
CA VAL A 41 11.47 1.03 8.09
C VAL A 41 10.30 0.13 8.46
N PHE A 42 10.51 -1.18 8.35
CA PHE A 42 9.51 -2.17 8.72
C PHE A 42 9.85 -2.80 10.07
N GLU A 43 8.87 -2.85 10.97
CA GLU A 43 8.97 -3.54 12.25
C GLU A 43 8.15 -4.83 12.22
N ASP A 44 8.56 -5.83 13.00
CA ASP A 44 7.84 -7.10 13.17
C ASP A 44 7.40 -7.82 11.88
N LEU A 45 8.17 -7.70 10.78
CA LEU A 45 7.84 -8.34 9.49
C LEU A 45 7.57 -9.85 9.61
N ASN A 46 8.20 -10.54 10.55
CA ASN A 46 7.98 -11.97 10.79
C ASN A 46 6.56 -12.32 11.26
N LYS A 47 5.83 -11.34 11.83
CA LYS A 47 4.45 -11.49 12.32
C LYS A 47 3.41 -10.91 11.35
N ALA A 48 3.86 -10.24 10.29
CA ALA A 48 2.96 -9.68 9.30
C ALA A 48 2.16 -10.79 8.58
N PRO A 49 0.92 -10.52 8.15
CA PRO A 49 0.15 -11.47 7.35
C PRO A 49 0.77 -11.67 5.96
N SER A 50 0.53 -12.83 5.35
CA SER A 50 1.11 -13.22 4.06
C SER A 50 0.83 -12.23 2.91
N ASP A 51 -0.29 -11.51 2.98
CA ASP A 51 -0.63 -10.45 2.02
C ASP A 51 0.39 -9.30 2.05
N VAL A 52 0.87 -8.91 3.23
CA VAL A 52 1.91 -7.87 3.36
C VAL A 52 3.22 -8.35 2.75
N HIS A 53 3.63 -9.60 3.00
CA HIS A 53 4.85 -10.15 2.38
C HIS A 53 4.78 -10.14 0.86
N SER A 54 3.60 -10.48 0.30
CA SER A 54 3.38 -10.50 -1.16
C SER A 54 3.52 -9.11 -1.77
N ILE A 55 3.08 -8.07 -1.07
CA ILE A 55 3.19 -6.66 -1.49
C ILE A 55 4.65 -6.17 -1.43
N LEU A 56 5.42 -6.62 -0.43
CA LEU A 56 6.81 -6.20 -0.25
C LEU A 56 7.80 -6.90 -1.18
N LEU A 57 7.50 -8.13 -1.59
CA LEU A 57 8.37 -8.93 -2.46
C LEU A 57 8.83 -8.17 -3.73
N PRO A 58 7.93 -7.59 -4.57
CA PRO A 58 8.35 -6.89 -5.77
C PRO A 58 9.23 -5.66 -5.48
N LEU A 59 9.00 -4.95 -4.37
CA LEU A 59 9.85 -3.80 -3.99
C LEU A 59 11.28 -4.25 -3.66
N LEU A 60 11.41 -5.37 -2.95
CA LEU A 60 12.70 -5.94 -2.61
C LEU A 60 13.43 -6.47 -3.85
N GLU A 61 12.69 -6.94 -4.85
CA GLU A 61 13.22 -7.34 -6.16
C GLU A 61 13.62 -6.14 -7.04
N GLY A 62 13.40 -4.90 -6.58
CA GLY A 62 13.81 -3.67 -7.26
C GLY A 62 12.71 -2.99 -8.06
N ALA A 63 11.44 -3.30 -7.80
CA ALA A 63 10.33 -2.52 -8.35
C ALA A 63 10.32 -1.10 -7.76
N ASP A 64 10.21 -0.10 -8.63
CA ASP A 64 10.08 1.31 -8.27
C ASP A 64 8.60 1.73 -8.07
N SER A 65 7.66 0.81 -8.32
CA SER A 65 6.22 1.08 -8.21
C SER A 65 5.40 -0.16 -7.87
N PHE A 66 4.28 0.07 -7.18
CA PHE A 66 3.28 -0.98 -6.95
C PHE A 66 2.41 -1.15 -8.18
N LYS A 67 2.17 -2.40 -8.58
CA LYS A 67 1.09 -2.76 -9.51
C LYS A 67 -0.23 -2.65 -8.77
N THR A 68 -0.67 -1.42 -8.50
CA THR A 68 -2.02 -1.20 -7.97
C THR A 68 -3.01 -1.76 -8.97
N GLY A 69 -4.08 -2.44 -8.53
CA GLY A 69 -5.09 -3.04 -9.42
C GLY A 69 -5.84 -2.05 -10.32
N HIS A 70 -5.49 -0.77 -10.28
CA HIS A 70 -5.85 0.23 -11.28
C HIS A 70 -4.72 0.31 -12.31
N GLY A 71 -4.98 -0.12 -13.54
CA GLY A 71 -3.99 -0.26 -14.60
C GLY A 71 -3.43 1.06 -15.13
N GLU A 72 -2.60 1.73 -14.33
CA GLU A 72 -1.70 2.81 -14.73
C GLU A 72 -0.24 2.40 -14.47
#